data_AF-A0A2M9KX40-F1
#
_entry.id   AF-A0A2M9KX40-F1
#
_cell.length_a   1.000
_cell.length_b   1.000
_cell.length_c   1.000
_cell.angle_alpha   90.00
_cell.angle_beta   90.00
_cell.angle_gamma   90.00
#
_symmetry.space_group_name_H-M   'P 1'
#
loop_
_entity.id
_entity.type
_entity.pdbx_description
1 polymer ?
#
loop_
_entity_poly.entity_id
_entity_poly.type
_entity_poly.pdbx_seq_one_letter_code
_entity_poly.pdbx_strand_id
1 'polypeptide(L)'
;MTPNDSSAHTFQVDLRGLVDLLSHHLYSSPRVYLRELLQNAVDAITARQQLDPAAPAAITVTAGDEFSVSDTGVGLTEADVHTFLATIGRSSKRTPDGALDAGQLADARAEFIGQFGIGLLACFVVADEITVRTRSARTPDAPVIEWRGRSDGRYTITTLPAAARREPGTTVTLTPRADAEEWTSTGRVTELARHYGSLLRHRVTVVDAAGRSTQINQTPAPWARRYDNPAARREALTTHCRETFDFTPLDTIDLDLPLVGLSGVAYVLPEAVPPSRRAGHRVHLKGMLLSDQADELLPEWAFFVRCVVDAERLRPTASREALYADETLAAVREALGLRIRDWLTGLSASDPGLLHRFLAVHHLAVKSLARHDDQLLRMLLPWLPFETTDGNVTLDEFARAHPVILVTRTVEEFRQVAPIAGAAGLGVVNGGYTYDRDLVHRLPEIRTGTTVADLDPATVTAHLDNVDPATELAAAAFLAAAREVLGRFDCDVALRTFHPSSAPALLLDDREARHERTRTQLADQADGLWADILGSLGSSAPRAQLVLNHLNPLVRRAAAIRHPELATTTVEALYGQALLLTRRPLKASESALLNRSFLALLDHAMLGHEPTTPHREP
;
A
#
# COMPACT_ATOMS: atom_id res chain seq x y z
N MET A 1 30.55 -63.45 24.50
CA MET A 1 30.30 -62.06 24.12
C MET A 1 29.11 -62.07 23.18
N THR A 2 27.90 -61.87 23.71
CA THR A 2 26.65 -61.80 22.95
C THR A 2 26.51 -60.40 22.34
N PRO A 3 26.04 -60.26 21.09
CA PRO A 3 25.87 -58.95 20.47
C PRO A 3 24.69 -58.23 21.12
N ASN A 4 24.88 -56.95 21.42
CA ASN A 4 23.86 -56.06 21.96
C ASN A 4 22.93 -55.67 20.81
N ASP A 5 21.68 -56.12 20.86
CA ASP A 5 20.66 -55.84 19.84
C ASP A 5 20.17 -54.40 20.02
N SER A 6 20.55 -53.51 19.11
CA SER A 6 20.12 -52.11 19.17
C SER A 6 18.66 -52.01 18.73
N SER A 7 17.75 -51.83 19.67
CA SER A 7 16.33 -51.58 19.37
C SER A 7 16.15 -50.21 18.73
N ALA A 8 15.89 -50.19 17.42
CA ALA A 8 15.47 -48.99 16.72
C ALA A 8 14.06 -48.59 17.19
N HIS A 9 13.94 -47.41 17.80
CA HIS A 9 12.66 -46.85 18.21
C HIS A 9 12.22 -45.78 17.21
N THR A 10 10.99 -45.86 16.74
CA THR A 10 10.38 -44.84 15.87
C THR A 10 9.85 -43.69 16.72
N PHE A 11 10.04 -42.44 16.26
CA PHE A 11 9.40 -41.28 16.87
C PHE A 11 7.89 -41.45 16.90
N GLN A 12 7.28 -41.31 18.08
CA GLN A 12 5.84 -41.25 18.25
C GLN A 12 5.40 -39.79 18.33
N VAL A 13 4.38 -39.42 17.56
CA VAL A 13 3.82 -38.06 17.53
C VAL A 13 2.48 -38.09 18.25
N ASP A 14 2.31 -37.22 19.26
CA ASP A 14 1.03 -37.04 19.96
C ASP A 14 0.08 -36.20 19.10
N LEU A 15 -1.02 -36.82 18.68
CA LEU A 15 -2.03 -36.21 17.82
C LEU A 15 -2.76 -35.07 18.54
N ARG A 16 -2.94 -35.13 19.86
CA ARG A 16 -3.55 -34.04 20.64
C ARG A 16 -2.68 -32.81 20.62
N GLY A 17 -1.38 -32.97 20.92
CA GLY A 17 -0.40 -31.88 20.83
C GLY A 17 -0.26 -31.33 19.41
N LEU A 18 -0.43 -32.16 18.38
CA LEU A 18 -0.42 -31.72 16.98
C LEU A 18 -1.69 -30.93 16.60
N VAL A 19 -2.86 -31.37 17.04
CA VAL A 19 -4.12 -30.62 16.86
C VAL A 19 -4.04 -29.28 17.59
N ASP A 20 -3.57 -29.26 18.84
CA ASP A 20 -3.37 -28.01 19.59
C ASP A 20 -2.37 -27.09 18.88
N LEU A 21 -1.26 -27.62 18.35
CA LEU A 21 -0.28 -26.84 17.60
C LEU A 21 -0.84 -26.33 16.26
N LEU A 22 -1.63 -27.14 15.55
CA LEU A 22 -2.32 -26.75 14.32
C LEU A 22 -3.33 -25.62 14.59
N SER A 23 -4.10 -25.74 15.67
CA SER A 23 -5.09 -24.76 16.12
C SER A 23 -4.48 -23.43 16.57
N HIS A 24 -3.27 -23.43 17.14
CA HIS A 24 -2.65 -22.21 17.68
C HIS A 24 -1.58 -21.58 16.77
N HIS A 25 -1.00 -22.33 15.81
CA HIS A 25 0.16 -21.86 15.04
C HIS A 25 0.05 -22.02 13.52
N LEU A 26 -0.88 -22.83 12.99
CA LEU A 26 -0.98 -23.07 11.53
C LEU A 26 -2.29 -22.56 10.92
N TYR A 27 -3.39 -22.57 11.67
CA TYR A 27 -4.66 -21.98 11.25
C TYR A 27 -4.98 -20.77 12.10
N SER A 28 -5.07 -19.59 11.47
CA SER A 28 -5.36 -18.34 12.18
C SER A 28 -6.81 -18.26 12.69
N SER A 29 -7.71 -19.11 12.18
CA SER A 29 -9.14 -19.04 12.49
C SER A 29 -9.87 -20.37 12.24
N PRO A 30 -10.91 -20.71 13.05
CA PRO A 30 -11.72 -21.91 12.87
C PRO A 30 -12.37 -22.05 11.49
N ARG A 31 -12.60 -20.94 10.78
CA ARG A 31 -13.23 -20.92 9.44
C ARG A 31 -12.55 -21.81 8.39
N VAL A 32 -11.30 -22.22 8.60
CA VAL A 32 -10.52 -22.99 7.63
C VAL A 32 -11.06 -24.41 7.43
N TYR A 33 -11.80 -24.98 8.39
CA TYR A 33 -12.34 -26.34 8.28
C TYR A 33 -13.12 -26.56 6.97
N LEU A 34 -13.96 -25.60 6.57
CA LEU A 34 -14.79 -25.74 5.38
C LEU A 34 -13.96 -25.59 4.10
N ARG A 35 -12.93 -24.73 4.11
CA ARG A 35 -12.00 -24.60 2.99
C ARG A 35 -11.30 -25.92 2.71
N GLU A 36 -10.79 -26.59 3.74
CA GLU A 36 -10.09 -27.87 3.58
C GLU A 36 -11.03 -28.97 3.08
N LEU A 37 -12.28 -29.03 3.58
CA LEU A 37 -13.28 -29.97 3.07
C LEU A 37 -13.63 -29.73 1.60
N LEU A 38 -13.83 -28.46 1.21
CA LEU A 38 -14.09 -28.10 -0.18
C LEU A 38 -12.88 -28.42 -1.07
N GLN A 39 -11.65 -28.16 -0.61
CA GLN A 39 -10.43 -28.48 -1.36
C GLN A 39 -10.30 -29.99 -1.59
N ASN A 40 -10.51 -30.79 -0.54
CA ASN A 40 -10.47 -32.25 -0.65
C ASN A 40 -11.52 -32.77 -1.64
N ALA A 41 -12.72 -32.20 -1.63
CA ALA A 41 -13.78 -32.53 -2.57
C ALA A 41 -13.40 -32.18 -4.02
N VAL A 42 -12.79 -31.01 -4.26
CA VAL A 42 -12.29 -30.60 -5.58
C VAL A 42 -11.19 -31.54 -6.08
N ASP A 43 -10.24 -31.91 -5.23
CA ASP A 43 -9.15 -32.82 -5.58
C ASP A 43 -9.69 -34.22 -5.90
N ALA A 44 -10.66 -34.71 -5.12
CA ALA A 44 -11.31 -35.99 -5.36
C ALA A 44 -12.12 -36.02 -6.67
N ILE A 45 -12.83 -34.94 -7.00
CA ILE A 45 -13.56 -34.79 -8.27
C ILE A 45 -12.57 -34.75 -9.44
N THR A 46 -11.50 -33.96 -9.32
CA THR A 46 -10.46 -33.85 -10.34
C THR A 46 -9.83 -35.21 -10.63
N ALA A 47 -9.52 -35.98 -9.58
CA ALA A 47 -8.99 -37.34 -9.72
C ALA A 47 -9.99 -38.29 -10.39
N ARG A 48 -11.30 -38.17 -10.12
CA ARG A 48 -12.33 -38.97 -10.81
C ARG A 48 -12.43 -38.60 -12.29
N GLN A 49 -12.36 -37.31 -12.62
CA GLN A 49 -12.45 -36.83 -14.00
C GLN A 49 -11.24 -37.24 -14.85
N GLN A 50 -10.08 -37.50 -14.23
CA GLN A 50 -8.93 -38.10 -14.92
C GLN A 50 -9.18 -39.56 -15.31
N LEU A 51 -10.03 -40.28 -14.56
CA LEU A 51 -10.44 -41.66 -14.88
C LEU A 51 -11.60 -41.69 -15.88
N ASP A 52 -12.60 -40.83 -15.66
CA ASP A 52 -13.78 -40.68 -16.49
C ASP A 52 -14.14 -39.19 -16.65
N PRO A 53 -13.82 -38.57 -17.80
CA PRO A 53 -14.11 -37.17 -18.06
C PRO A 53 -15.60 -36.81 -18.00
N ALA A 54 -16.52 -37.78 -18.17
CA ALA A 54 -17.96 -37.57 -18.10
C ALA A 54 -18.53 -37.78 -16.68
N ALA A 55 -17.69 -38.11 -15.69
CA ALA A 55 -18.12 -38.33 -14.33
C ALA A 55 -18.81 -37.10 -13.72
N PRO A 56 -19.85 -37.30 -12.88
CA PRO A 56 -20.49 -36.20 -12.16
C PRO A 56 -19.49 -35.40 -11.31
N ALA A 57 -19.65 -34.08 -11.31
CA ALA A 57 -18.80 -33.14 -10.57
C ALA A 57 -19.64 -32.17 -9.73
N ALA A 58 -20.03 -32.62 -8.55
CA ALA A 58 -20.85 -31.84 -7.63
C ALA A 58 -20.35 -31.98 -6.19
N ILE A 59 -20.43 -30.88 -5.45
CA ILE A 59 -20.18 -30.79 -4.02
C ILE A 59 -21.47 -30.31 -3.35
N THR A 60 -21.96 -31.07 -2.39
CA THR A 60 -23.14 -30.75 -1.60
C THR A 60 -22.74 -30.55 -0.15
N VAL A 61 -23.01 -29.39 0.40
CA VAL A 61 -22.80 -29.05 1.81
C VAL A 61 -24.16 -29.03 2.49
N THR A 62 -24.41 -29.94 3.42
CA THR A 62 -25.63 -29.95 4.22
C THR A 62 -25.34 -29.30 5.56
N ALA A 63 -26.19 -28.35 5.98
CA ALA A 63 -26.08 -27.67 7.26
C ALA A 63 -27.47 -27.45 7.87
N GLY A 64 -27.70 -28.00 9.06
CA GLY A 64 -28.99 -28.06 9.73
C GLY A 64 -28.89 -28.93 10.98
N ASP A 65 -29.71 -29.98 11.07
CA ASP A 65 -29.65 -30.97 12.16
C ASP A 65 -28.32 -31.74 12.20
N GLU A 66 -27.69 -31.90 11.04
CA GLU A 66 -26.37 -32.52 10.88
C GLU A 66 -25.56 -31.72 9.85
N PHE A 67 -24.27 -31.53 10.10
CA PHE A 67 -23.35 -30.95 9.13
C PHE A 67 -22.64 -32.04 8.32
N SER A 68 -22.67 -31.94 6.99
CA SER A 68 -21.86 -32.80 6.13
C SER A 68 -21.44 -32.13 4.83
N VAL A 69 -20.32 -32.61 4.27
CA VAL A 69 -19.85 -32.27 2.91
C VAL A 69 -19.76 -33.56 2.10
N SER A 70 -20.48 -33.62 0.99
CA SER A 70 -20.54 -34.77 0.10
C SER A 70 -20.05 -34.40 -1.29
N ASP A 71 -19.11 -35.18 -1.82
CA ASP A 71 -18.57 -35.05 -3.17
C ASP A 71 -18.89 -36.26 -4.04
N THR A 72 -18.90 -36.04 -5.35
CA THR A 72 -19.00 -37.09 -6.37
C THR A 72 -17.62 -37.53 -6.87
N GLY A 73 -16.57 -37.40 -6.07
CA GLY A 73 -15.18 -37.67 -6.45
C GLY A 73 -14.80 -39.15 -6.49
N VAL A 74 -13.50 -39.42 -6.53
CA VAL A 74 -12.94 -40.76 -6.76
C VAL A 74 -13.19 -41.73 -5.60
N GLY A 75 -13.42 -41.21 -4.40
CA GLY A 75 -13.59 -42.00 -3.18
C GLY A 75 -12.35 -42.82 -2.78
N LEU A 76 -12.45 -43.48 -1.64
CA LEU A 76 -11.36 -44.21 -1.00
C LEU A 76 -11.71 -45.69 -0.81
N THR A 77 -10.70 -46.54 -0.86
CA THR A 77 -10.73 -47.93 -0.37
C THR A 77 -10.27 -47.98 1.09
N GLU A 78 -10.40 -49.12 1.75
CA GLU A 78 -9.88 -49.31 3.11
C GLU A 78 -8.37 -49.04 3.21
N ALA A 79 -7.59 -49.50 2.23
CA ALA A 79 -6.16 -49.26 2.16
C ALA A 79 -5.83 -47.76 2.01
N ASP A 80 -6.63 -47.03 1.23
CA ASP A 80 -6.50 -45.58 1.10
C ASP A 80 -6.82 -44.87 2.43
N VAL A 81 -7.84 -45.32 3.17
CA VAL A 81 -8.19 -44.78 4.49
C VAL A 81 -7.02 -44.93 5.47
N HIS A 82 -6.38 -46.11 5.52
CA HIS A 82 -5.18 -46.31 6.34
C HIS A 82 -4.01 -45.40 5.93
N THR A 83 -3.87 -45.17 4.64
CA THR A 83 -2.77 -44.36 4.09
C THR A 83 -2.99 -42.87 4.33
N PHE A 84 -4.19 -42.35 4.05
CA PHE A 84 -4.47 -40.91 4.01
C PHE A 84 -5.11 -40.37 5.28
N LEU A 85 -5.87 -41.18 6.02
CA LEU A 85 -6.62 -40.73 7.20
C LEU A 85 -5.98 -41.21 8.51
N ALA A 86 -5.34 -42.39 8.52
CA ALA A 86 -4.76 -42.97 9.73
C ALA A 86 -3.26 -42.69 9.94
N THR A 87 -2.56 -42.19 8.92
CA THR A 87 -1.12 -41.89 8.99
C THR A 87 -0.87 -40.42 8.71
N ILE A 88 -0.46 -39.66 9.73
CA ILE A 88 -0.08 -38.25 9.57
C ILE A 88 1.23 -38.17 8.76
N GLY A 89 1.20 -37.49 7.60
CA GLY A 89 2.40 -37.16 6.82
C GLY A 89 2.88 -38.18 5.79
N ARG A 90 2.02 -39.08 5.29
CA ARG A 90 2.27 -39.84 4.05
C ARG A 90 1.22 -39.48 2.99
N SER A 91 1.66 -38.84 1.91
CA SER A 91 0.86 -38.71 0.67
C SER A 91 1.41 -39.62 -0.43
N SER A 92 0.51 -40.01 -1.33
CA SER A 92 0.64 -41.02 -2.38
C SER A 92 1.35 -40.57 -3.66
N LYS A 93 2.33 -39.67 -3.57
CA LYS A 93 3.23 -39.37 -4.71
C LYS A 93 4.69 -39.29 -4.27
N ARG A 94 5.32 -40.44 -4.07
CA ARG A 94 6.79 -40.58 -4.20
C ARG A 94 7.08 -41.19 -5.56
N THR A 95 7.73 -40.43 -6.43
CA THR A 95 8.43 -40.97 -7.60
C THR A 95 9.55 -41.91 -7.12
N PRO A 96 9.68 -43.10 -7.70
CA PRO A 96 10.76 -44.02 -7.38
C PRO A 96 11.98 -43.61 -8.20
N ASP A 97 12.78 -42.67 -7.70
CA ASP A 97 14.24 -42.65 -7.92
C ASP A 97 14.88 -41.53 -7.09
N GLY A 98 15.76 -41.94 -6.17
CA GLY A 98 16.28 -41.14 -5.07
C GLY A 98 17.48 -40.26 -5.43
N ALA A 99 17.33 -39.34 -6.37
CA ALA A 99 18.29 -38.27 -6.61
C ALA A 99 17.56 -36.93 -6.69
N LEU A 100 17.66 -36.11 -5.64
CA LEU A 100 17.07 -34.77 -5.61
C LEU A 100 18.18 -33.73 -5.73
N ASP A 101 18.06 -32.91 -6.76
CA ASP A 101 18.84 -31.69 -6.97
C ASP A 101 18.33 -30.57 -6.04
N ALA A 102 19.23 -29.68 -5.59
CA ALA A 102 18.96 -28.73 -4.51
C ALA A 102 17.83 -27.72 -4.84
N GLY A 103 17.58 -27.47 -6.13
CA GLY A 103 16.48 -26.61 -6.60
C GLY A 103 15.09 -27.25 -6.51
N GLN A 104 14.98 -28.57 -6.52
CA GLN A 104 13.70 -29.30 -6.44
C GLN A 104 13.25 -29.58 -5.00
N LEU A 105 14.12 -29.33 -4.00
CA LEU A 105 13.79 -29.51 -2.59
C LEU A 105 12.77 -28.49 -2.08
N ALA A 106 12.77 -27.27 -2.64
CA ALA A 106 11.79 -26.23 -2.33
C ALA A 106 10.42 -26.55 -2.93
N ASP A 107 10.41 -27.04 -4.18
CA ASP A 107 9.21 -27.51 -4.89
C ASP A 107 8.58 -28.71 -4.19
N ALA A 108 9.42 -29.69 -3.78
CA ALA A 108 8.99 -30.81 -2.97
C ALA A 108 8.45 -30.31 -1.61
N ARG A 109 9.16 -29.44 -0.88
CA ARG A 109 8.70 -28.96 0.45
C ARG A 109 7.38 -28.16 0.42
N ALA A 110 7.08 -27.45 -0.67
CA ALA A 110 5.84 -26.68 -0.82
C ALA A 110 4.66 -27.55 -1.29
N GLU A 111 4.89 -28.48 -2.24
CA GLU A 111 3.90 -29.52 -2.58
C GLU A 111 3.63 -30.45 -1.39
N PHE A 112 4.65 -30.69 -0.54
CA PHE A 112 4.53 -31.51 0.67
C PHE A 112 3.40 -31.01 1.58
N ILE A 113 3.22 -29.69 1.76
CA ILE A 113 2.28 -29.15 2.76
C ILE A 113 0.81 -29.33 2.37
N GLY A 114 0.51 -29.17 1.07
CA GLY A 114 -0.79 -29.53 0.51
C GLY A 114 -1.08 -31.03 0.45
N GLN A 115 -0.11 -31.86 0.82
CA GLN A 115 -0.11 -33.32 0.70
C GLN A 115 -0.06 -34.04 2.06
N PHE A 116 -0.03 -33.38 3.22
CA PHE A 116 0.12 -34.13 4.49
C PHE A 116 -1.13 -34.93 4.95
N GLY A 117 -2.26 -34.89 4.24
CA GLY A 117 -3.50 -35.48 4.74
C GLY A 117 -4.03 -34.81 6.02
N ILE A 118 -3.49 -33.64 6.38
CA ILE A 118 -3.83 -32.86 7.59
C ILE A 118 -5.12 -32.05 7.41
N GLY A 119 -5.63 -31.90 6.18
CA GLY A 119 -6.85 -31.11 5.91
C GLY A 119 -8.07 -31.59 6.72
N LEU A 120 -8.15 -32.89 7.04
CA LEU A 120 -9.21 -33.42 7.91
C LEU A 120 -9.00 -33.06 9.39
N LEU A 121 -7.75 -32.87 9.83
CA LEU A 121 -7.44 -32.45 11.20
C LEU A 121 -7.90 -31.02 11.47
N ALA A 122 -7.98 -30.16 10.45
CA ALA A 122 -8.57 -28.83 10.57
C ALA A 122 -10.04 -28.87 11.02
N CYS A 123 -10.75 -29.98 10.78
CA CYS A 123 -12.12 -30.16 11.26
C CYS A 123 -12.22 -30.38 12.77
N PHE A 124 -11.18 -30.89 13.45
CA PHE A 124 -11.17 -31.03 14.91
C PHE A 124 -11.12 -29.68 15.65
N VAL A 125 -10.87 -28.58 14.93
CA VAL A 125 -11.04 -27.22 15.47
C VAL A 125 -12.51 -26.93 15.81
N VAL A 126 -13.46 -27.57 15.12
CA VAL A 126 -14.91 -27.33 15.28
C VAL A 126 -15.70 -28.59 15.68
N ALA A 127 -15.10 -29.78 15.63
CA ALA A 127 -15.78 -31.06 15.81
C ALA A 127 -15.08 -31.98 16.82
N ASP A 128 -15.86 -32.77 17.57
CA ASP A 128 -15.35 -33.81 18.47
C ASP A 128 -15.15 -35.16 17.76
N GLU A 129 -16.00 -35.43 16.77
CA GLU A 129 -15.97 -36.65 15.96
C GLU A 129 -16.16 -36.29 14.48
N ILE A 130 -15.37 -36.95 13.62
CA ILE A 130 -15.44 -36.86 12.16
C ILE A 130 -15.80 -38.24 11.64
N THR A 131 -16.90 -38.33 10.89
CA THR A 131 -17.31 -39.56 10.22
C THR A 131 -17.14 -39.41 8.71
N VAL A 132 -16.33 -40.28 8.10
CA VAL A 132 -16.09 -40.32 6.65
C VAL A 132 -16.71 -41.58 6.08
N ARG A 133 -17.69 -41.43 5.19
CA ARG A 133 -18.29 -42.54 4.43
C ARG A 133 -17.91 -42.43 2.97
N THR A 134 -17.30 -43.48 2.42
CA THR A 134 -16.68 -43.38 1.09
C THR A 134 -16.82 -44.67 0.28
N ARG A 135 -16.94 -44.51 -1.04
CA ARG A 135 -16.97 -45.61 -2.01
C ARG A 135 -16.06 -45.29 -3.19
N SER A 136 -15.13 -46.19 -3.49
CA SER A 136 -14.14 -45.99 -4.55
C SER A 136 -14.73 -46.16 -5.96
N ALA A 137 -14.41 -45.22 -6.86
CA ALA A 137 -14.62 -45.35 -8.29
C ALA A 137 -13.55 -46.23 -8.97
N ARG A 138 -12.35 -46.31 -8.37
CA ARG A 138 -11.23 -47.12 -8.89
C ARG A 138 -11.49 -48.62 -8.74
N THR A 139 -12.21 -48.99 -7.69
CA THR A 139 -12.53 -50.39 -7.38
C THR A 139 -14.02 -50.50 -7.08
N PRO A 140 -14.90 -50.60 -8.12
CA PRO A 140 -16.35 -50.55 -7.95
C PRO A 140 -16.93 -51.66 -7.05
N ASP A 141 -16.24 -52.81 -7.01
CA ASP A 141 -16.55 -53.98 -6.18
C ASP A 141 -16.05 -53.86 -4.73
N ALA A 142 -15.24 -52.85 -4.42
CA ALA A 142 -14.80 -52.61 -3.05
C ALA A 142 -15.99 -52.23 -2.17
N PRO A 143 -16.02 -52.69 -0.90
CA PRO A 143 -17.06 -52.32 0.03
C PRO A 143 -17.10 -50.81 0.29
N VAL A 144 -18.26 -50.33 0.75
CA VAL A 144 -18.36 -48.97 1.30
C VAL A 144 -17.64 -48.97 2.64
N ILE A 145 -16.80 -47.97 2.88
CA ILE A 145 -16.04 -47.84 4.12
C ILE A 145 -16.56 -46.67 4.94
N GLU A 146 -16.76 -46.89 6.24
CA GLU A 146 -16.95 -45.84 7.24
C GLU A 146 -15.71 -45.75 8.12
N TRP A 147 -15.09 -44.58 8.14
CA TRP A 147 -14.04 -44.23 9.10
C TRP A 147 -14.62 -43.23 10.10
N ARG A 148 -14.41 -43.46 11.39
CA ARG A 148 -14.76 -42.51 12.45
C ARG A 148 -13.51 -42.15 13.23
N GLY A 149 -13.14 -40.89 13.22
CA GLY A 149 -12.02 -40.36 14.00
C GLY A 149 -12.50 -39.41 15.09
N ARG A 150 -11.86 -39.49 16.26
CA ARG A 150 -12.13 -38.62 17.41
C ARG A 150 -10.97 -37.69 17.67
N SER A 151 -11.26 -36.55 18.29
CA SER A 151 -10.28 -35.54 18.69
C SER A 151 -9.22 -36.09 19.66
N ASP A 152 -9.49 -37.20 20.33
CA ASP A 152 -8.53 -37.89 21.19
C ASP A 152 -7.52 -38.80 20.47
N GLY A 153 -7.57 -38.85 19.13
CA GLY A 153 -6.66 -39.65 18.30
C GLY A 153 -7.10 -41.10 18.08
N ARG A 154 -8.21 -41.55 18.68
CA ARG A 154 -8.79 -42.86 18.39
C ARG A 154 -9.59 -42.82 17.10
N TYR A 155 -9.53 -43.90 16.33
CA TYR A 155 -10.39 -44.08 15.16
C TYR A 155 -10.86 -45.53 15.01
N THR A 156 -11.96 -45.72 14.28
CA THR A 156 -12.50 -47.03 13.91
C THR A 156 -12.79 -47.08 12.43
N ILE A 157 -12.64 -48.26 11.82
CA ILE A 157 -12.99 -48.52 10.42
C ILE A 157 -14.04 -49.63 10.40
N THR A 158 -15.14 -49.39 9.68
CA THR A 158 -16.24 -50.35 9.53
C THR A 158 -16.57 -50.51 8.06
N THR A 159 -16.66 -51.76 7.60
CA THR A 159 -17.20 -52.09 6.28
C THR A 159 -18.73 -52.01 6.33
N LEU A 160 -19.32 -51.26 5.40
CA LEU A 160 -20.76 -51.08 5.26
C LEU A 160 -21.31 -51.78 4.00
N PRO A 161 -22.60 -52.17 4.00
CA PRO A 161 -23.26 -52.68 2.81
C PRO A 161 -23.26 -51.65 1.66
N ALA A 162 -23.26 -52.13 0.40
CA ALA A 162 -23.30 -51.25 -0.78
C ALA A 162 -24.49 -50.27 -0.80
N ALA A 163 -25.60 -50.62 -0.11
CA ALA A 163 -26.76 -49.76 0.05
C ALA A 163 -26.46 -48.46 0.84
N ALA A 164 -25.42 -48.45 1.69
CA ALA A 164 -25.02 -47.28 2.47
C ALA A 164 -24.48 -46.13 1.60
N ARG A 165 -23.95 -46.44 0.41
CA ARG A 165 -23.58 -45.45 -0.61
C ARG A 165 -23.59 -46.07 -2.01
N ARG A 166 -24.60 -45.71 -2.82
CA ARG A 166 -24.79 -46.30 -4.15
C ARG A 166 -23.78 -45.80 -5.18
N GLU A 167 -23.40 -44.52 -5.11
CA GLU A 167 -22.51 -43.88 -6.08
C GLU A 167 -21.10 -43.64 -5.51
N PRO A 168 -20.04 -43.68 -6.34
CA PRO A 168 -18.69 -43.33 -5.88
C PRO A 168 -18.57 -41.90 -5.34
N GLY A 169 -17.60 -41.69 -4.45
CA GLY A 169 -17.28 -40.42 -3.80
C GLY A 169 -17.22 -40.53 -2.29
N THR A 170 -17.18 -39.39 -1.60
CA THR A 170 -17.06 -39.33 -0.14
C THR A 170 -18.11 -38.41 0.48
N THR A 171 -18.54 -38.72 1.70
CA THR A 171 -19.30 -37.83 2.58
C THR A 171 -18.56 -37.72 3.90
N VAL A 172 -18.24 -36.50 4.30
CA VAL A 172 -17.64 -36.17 5.60
C VAL A 172 -18.70 -35.51 6.46
N THR A 173 -19.01 -36.11 7.59
CA THR A 173 -19.94 -35.62 8.60
C THR A 173 -19.16 -35.17 9.82
N LEU A 174 -19.52 -34.01 10.38
CA LEU A 174 -18.93 -33.49 11.59
C LEU A 174 -19.94 -33.54 12.73
N THR A 175 -19.55 -34.10 13.87
CA THR A 175 -20.24 -33.90 15.14
C THR A 175 -19.64 -32.66 15.80
N PRO A 176 -20.32 -31.50 15.80
CA PRO A 176 -19.76 -30.26 16.32
C PRO A 176 -19.51 -30.37 17.82
N ARG A 177 -18.48 -29.65 18.28
CA ARG A 177 -18.29 -29.42 19.71
C ARG A 177 -19.38 -28.50 20.24
N ALA A 178 -19.72 -28.64 21.52
CA ALA A 178 -20.72 -27.80 22.17
C ALA A 178 -20.38 -26.29 22.12
N ASP A 179 -19.09 -25.93 22.10
CA ASP A 179 -18.61 -24.55 22.01
C ASP A 179 -18.41 -24.04 20.57
N ALA A 180 -18.66 -24.88 19.56
CA ALA A 180 -18.42 -24.56 18.14
C ALA A 180 -19.64 -24.81 17.23
N GLU A 181 -20.83 -25.05 17.78
CA GLU A 181 -22.06 -25.32 17.01
C GLU A 181 -22.40 -24.22 15.97
N GLU A 182 -22.08 -22.96 16.26
CA GLU A 182 -22.27 -21.83 15.34
C GLU A 182 -21.55 -22.06 14.00
N TRP A 183 -20.37 -22.69 14.02
CA TRP A 183 -19.56 -22.93 12.82
C TRP A 183 -20.22 -23.89 11.85
N THR A 184 -21.11 -24.75 12.33
CA THR A 184 -21.89 -25.70 11.53
C THR A 184 -23.31 -25.21 11.21
N SER A 185 -23.69 -24.02 11.67
CA SER A 185 -25.01 -23.44 11.38
C SER A 185 -25.19 -23.10 9.90
N THR A 186 -26.40 -23.24 9.37
CA THR A 186 -26.71 -22.99 7.95
C THR A 186 -26.23 -21.61 7.48
N GLY A 187 -26.44 -20.56 8.28
CA GLY A 187 -26.04 -19.19 7.94
C GLY A 187 -24.53 -19.05 7.79
N ARG A 188 -23.77 -19.49 8.79
CA ARG A 188 -22.31 -19.43 8.79
C ARG A 188 -21.70 -20.31 7.70
N VAL A 189 -22.21 -21.52 7.52
CA VAL A 189 -21.75 -22.44 6.47
C VAL A 189 -22.00 -21.85 5.08
N THR A 190 -23.15 -21.23 4.85
CA THR A 190 -23.45 -20.59 3.55
C THR A 190 -22.50 -19.43 3.27
N GLU A 191 -22.21 -18.61 4.28
CA GLU A 191 -21.23 -17.51 4.19
C GLU A 191 -19.85 -18.04 3.84
N LEU A 192 -19.34 -19.02 4.60
CA LEU A 192 -18.01 -19.61 4.40
C LEU A 192 -17.90 -20.32 3.05
N ALA A 193 -18.95 -21.06 2.65
CA ALA A 193 -18.98 -21.76 1.38
C ALA A 193 -18.87 -20.75 0.22
N ARG A 194 -19.61 -19.64 0.27
CA ARG A 194 -19.49 -18.55 -0.73
C ARG A 194 -18.11 -17.90 -0.68
N HIS A 195 -17.61 -17.61 0.52
CA HIS A 195 -16.30 -16.97 0.71
C HIS A 195 -15.19 -17.79 0.04
N TYR A 196 -15.09 -19.09 0.32
CA TYR A 196 -14.04 -19.93 -0.24
C TYR A 196 -14.32 -20.44 -1.65
N GLY A 197 -15.59 -20.75 -1.94
CA GLY A 197 -15.99 -21.57 -3.06
C GLY A 197 -16.63 -20.84 -4.23
N SER A 198 -16.83 -19.51 -4.15
CA SER A 198 -17.57 -18.76 -5.17
C SER A 198 -17.02 -18.87 -6.61
N LEU A 199 -15.72 -19.16 -6.76
CA LEU A 199 -15.04 -19.33 -8.04
C LEU A 199 -14.69 -20.78 -8.37
N LEU A 200 -15.11 -21.76 -7.56
CA LEU A 200 -14.84 -23.16 -7.83
C LEU A 200 -15.46 -23.59 -9.17
N ARG A 201 -14.73 -24.45 -9.89
CA ARG A 201 -15.12 -24.91 -11.23
C ARG A 201 -16.29 -25.91 -11.19
N HIS A 202 -16.41 -26.65 -10.09
CA HIS A 202 -17.46 -27.65 -9.88
C HIS A 202 -18.68 -27.04 -9.18
N ARG A 203 -19.87 -27.58 -9.43
CA ARG A 203 -21.09 -27.07 -8.79
C ARG A 203 -21.03 -27.29 -7.28
N VAL A 204 -21.18 -26.22 -6.50
CA VAL A 204 -21.25 -26.28 -5.04
C VAL A 204 -22.60 -25.77 -4.56
N THR A 205 -23.27 -26.58 -3.74
CA THR A 205 -24.63 -26.32 -3.29
C THR A 205 -24.73 -26.50 -1.79
N VAL A 206 -25.41 -25.57 -1.11
CA VAL A 206 -25.72 -25.67 0.31
C VAL A 206 -27.18 -26.09 0.48
N VAL A 207 -27.43 -27.11 1.30
CA VAL A 207 -28.76 -27.63 1.63
C VAL A 207 -29.05 -27.33 3.10
N ASP A 208 -30.16 -26.64 3.36
CA ASP A 208 -30.57 -26.31 4.73
C ASP A 208 -31.40 -27.43 5.39
N ALA A 209 -31.73 -27.26 6.69
CA ALA A 209 -32.55 -28.19 7.45
C ALA A 209 -33.95 -28.44 6.83
N ALA A 210 -34.48 -27.49 6.04
CA ALA A 210 -35.75 -27.63 5.36
C ALA A 210 -35.62 -28.32 3.98
N GLY A 211 -34.41 -28.74 3.60
CA GLY A 211 -34.09 -29.35 2.31
C GLY A 211 -33.99 -28.34 1.16
N ARG A 212 -33.97 -27.02 1.44
CA ARG A 212 -33.84 -26.01 0.40
C ARG A 212 -32.39 -25.94 -0.07
N SER A 213 -32.23 -25.97 -1.39
CA SER A 213 -30.95 -26.09 -2.07
C SER A 213 -30.55 -24.75 -2.67
N THR A 214 -29.39 -24.21 -2.26
CA THR A 214 -28.84 -22.94 -2.74
C THR A 214 -27.49 -23.16 -3.39
N GLN A 215 -27.36 -22.90 -4.68
CA GLN A 215 -26.06 -22.91 -5.35
C GLN A 215 -25.26 -21.67 -4.99
N ILE A 216 -24.00 -21.86 -4.57
CA ILE A 216 -23.17 -20.77 -4.03
C ILE A 216 -22.17 -20.19 -5.04
N ASN A 217 -21.86 -20.92 -6.10
CA ASN A 217 -20.91 -20.52 -7.13
C ASN A 217 -21.59 -20.48 -8.50
N GLN A 218 -21.14 -19.56 -9.35
CA GLN A 218 -21.63 -19.42 -10.70
C GLN A 218 -20.44 -19.44 -11.67
N THR A 219 -20.38 -20.47 -12.50
CA THR A 219 -19.32 -20.68 -13.49
C THR A 219 -19.80 -20.33 -14.91
N PRO A 220 -19.00 -19.60 -15.71
CA PRO A 220 -17.66 -19.08 -15.40
C PRO A 220 -17.71 -17.83 -14.50
N ALA A 221 -16.55 -17.42 -13.98
CA ALA A 221 -16.39 -16.22 -13.15
C ALA A 221 -16.95 -14.96 -13.85
N PRO A 222 -17.40 -13.92 -13.11
CA PRO A 222 -18.04 -12.75 -13.71
C PRO A 222 -17.25 -12.09 -14.85
N TRP A 223 -15.93 -11.99 -14.75
CA TRP A 223 -15.08 -11.42 -15.80
C TRP A 223 -14.93 -12.29 -17.05
N ALA A 224 -15.12 -13.61 -16.93
CA ALA A 224 -15.00 -14.60 -17.99
C ALA A 224 -16.33 -14.95 -18.68
N ARG A 225 -17.46 -14.40 -18.21
CA ARG A 225 -18.76 -14.59 -18.83
C ARG A 225 -18.88 -13.82 -20.15
N ARG A 226 -19.71 -14.35 -21.05
CA ARG A 226 -20.19 -13.62 -22.23
C ARG A 226 -21.40 -12.77 -21.83
N TYR A 227 -21.43 -11.54 -22.32
CA TYR A 227 -22.51 -10.58 -22.08
C TYR A 227 -23.03 -10.06 -23.41
N ASP A 228 -24.31 -9.72 -23.47
CA ASP A 228 -24.96 -9.24 -24.69
C ASP A 228 -24.36 -7.93 -25.20
N ASN A 229 -23.91 -7.06 -24.28
CA ASN A 229 -23.27 -5.79 -24.60
C ASN A 229 -22.30 -5.34 -23.49
N PRO A 230 -21.42 -4.36 -23.75
CA PRO A 230 -20.47 -3.86 -22.77
C PRO A 230 -21.10 -3.24 -21.51
N ALA A 231 -22.31 -2.67 -21.60
CA ALA A 231 -22.98 -2.06 -20.44
C ALA A 231 -23.46 -3.14 -19.45
N ALA A 232 -24.04 -4.24 -19.95
CA ALA A 232 -24.43 -5.39 -19.13
C ALA A 232 -23.21 -6.01 -18.42
N ARG A 233 -22.06 -6.10 -19.10
CA ARG A 233 -20.81 -6.54 -18.48
C ARG A 233 -20.39 -5.60 -17.35
N ARG A 234 -20.42 -4.29 -17.60
CA ARG A 234 -20.04 -3.27 -16.60
C ARG A 234 -20.93 -3.33 -15.37
N GLU A 235 -22.24 -3.49 -15.54
CA GLU A 235 -23.19 -3.65 -14.44
C GLU A 235 -22.91 -4.91 -13.62
N ALA A 236 -22.66 -6.05 -14.29
CA ALA A 236 -22.33 -7.31 -13.62
C ALA A 236 -21.03 -7.20 -12.82
N LEU A 237 -19.98 -6.60 -13.38
CA LEU A 237 -18.71 -6.39 -12.67
C LEU A 237 -18.85 -5.38 -11.52
N THR A 238 -19.68 -4.35 -11.69
CA THR A 238 -19.99 -3.39 -10.63
C THR A 238 -20.73 -4.06 -9.47
N THR A 239 -21.71 -4.92 -9.76
CA THR A 239 -22.39 -5.72 -8.74
C THR A 239 -21.43 -6.65 -8.02
N HIS A 240 -20.55 -7.34 -8.78
CA HIS A 240 -19.52 -8.18 -8.18
C HIS A 240 -18.57 -7.40 -7.26
N CYS A 241 -18.20 -6.16 -7.63
CA CYS A 241 -17.39 -5.28 -6.81
C CYS A 241 -18.09 -4.92 -5.49
N ARG A 242 -19.36 -4.54 -5.53
CA ARG A 242 -20.14 -4.22 -4.32
C ARG A 242 -20.26 -5.42 -3.39
N GLU A 243 -20.57 -6.60 -3.93
CA GLU A 243 -20.69 -7.82 -3.13
C GLU A 243 -19.35 -8.27 -2.52
N THR A 244 -18.23 -7.99 -3.20
CA THR A 244 -16.89 -8.45 -2.80
C THR A 244 -16.18 -7.47 -1.87
N PHE A 245 -16.29 -6.17 -2.14
CA PHE A 245 -15.49 -5.11 -1.52
C PHE A 245 -16.31 -3.93 -0.96
N ASP A 246 -17.64 -3.95 -1.11
CA ASP A 246 -18.53 -2.90 -0.59
C ASP A 246 -18.28 -1.49 -1.15
N PHE A 247 -17.93 -1.40 -2.45
CA PHE A 247 -17.85 -0.11 -3.15
C PHE A 247 -18.26 -0.21 -4.63
N THR A 248 -18.58 0.94 -5.23
CA THR A 248 -18.82 1.06 -6.68
C THR A 248 -17.56 1.59 -7.36
N PRO A 249 -16.98 0.87 -8.34
CA PRO A 249 -15.70 1.25 -8.95
C PRO A 249 -15.85 2.45 -9.91
N LEU A 250 -14.79 3.26 -10.06
CA LEU A 250 -14.72 4.26 -11.15
C LEU A 250 -14.68 3.60 -12.52
N ASP A 251 -13.92 2.50 -12.61
CA ASP A 251 -13.78 1.68 -13.79
C ASP A 251 -13.24 0.28 -13.43
N THR A 252 -13.23 -0.61 -14.41
CA THR A 252 -12.75 -1.99 -14.29
C THR A 252 -11.62 -2.26 -15.28
N ILE A 253 -10.57 -2.93 -14.83
CA ILE A 253 -9.42 -3.34 -15.64
C ILE A 253 -9.46 -4.86 -15.81
N ASP A 254 -9.51 -5.34 -17.06
CA ASP A 254 -9.47 -6.78 -17.34
C ASP A 254 -8.05 -7.33 -17.15
N LEU A 255 -7.90 -8.29 -16.24
CA LEU A 255 -6.64 -8.95 -15.92
C LEU A 255 -6.60 -10.36 -16.53
N ASP A 256 -6.71 -10.46 -17.85
CA ASP A 256 -6.58 -11.73 -18.57
C ASP A 256 -5.14 -11.90 -19.08
N LEU A 257 -4.35 -12.68 -18.35
CA LEU A 257 -2.91 -12.87 -18.56
C LEU A 257 -2.58 -14.37 -18.69
N PRO A 258 -2.93 -15.01 -19.83
CA PRO A 258 -2.79 -16.46 -20.00
C PRO A 258 -1.34 -16.94 -19.95
N LEU A 259 -0.35 -16.10 -20.32
CA LEU A 259 1.07 -16.45 -20.28
C LEU A 259 1.57 -16.79 -18.87
N VAL A 260 1.06 -16.08 -17.85
CA VAL A 260 1.34 -16.33 -16.44
C VAL A 260 0.26 -17.17 -15.75
N GLY A 261 -0.77 -17.60 -16.49
CA GLY A 261 -1.86 -18.43 -15.98
C GLY A 261 -2.74 -17.69 -14.98
N LEU A 262 -3.05 -16.42 -15.24
CA LEU A 262 -3.88 -15.59 -14.37
C LEU A 262 -5.06 -15.01 -15.14
N SER A 263 -6.24 -15.07 -14.54
CA SER A 263 -7.44 -14.36 -15.01
C SER A 263 -8.08 -13.58 -13.88
N GLY A 264 -8.67 -12.42 -14.14
CA GLY A 264 -9.27 -11.62 -13.08
C GLY A 264 -9.76 -10.26 -13.53
N VAL A 265 -10.07 -9.43 -12.55
CA VAL A 265 -10.48 -8.05 -12.73
C VAL A 265 -9.86 -7.17 -11.63
N ALA A 266 -9.38 -5.99 -12.01
CA ALA A 266 -9.05 -4.93 -11.07
C ALA A 266 -10.17 -3.88 -11.07
N TYR A 267 -10.50 -3.38 -9.88
CA TYR A 267 -11.50 -2.35 -9.64
C TYR A 267 -10.82 -1.08 -9.20
N VAL A 268 -11.03 0.00 -9.95
CA VAL A 268 -10.48 1.32 -9.63
C VAL A 268 -11.33 1.96 -8.54
N LEU A 269 -10.69 2.35 -7.44
CA LEU A 269 -11.39 2.91 -6.28
C LEU A 269 -12.06 4.24 -6.61
N PRO A 270 -13.25 4.55 -6.04
CA PRO A 270 -13.94 5.83 -6.21
C PRO A 270 -13.31 6.97 -5.40
N GLU A 271 -12.49 6.64 -4.41
CA GLU A 271 -11.96 7.59 -3.44
C GLU A 271 -10.45 7.48 -3.31
N ALA A 272 -9.82 8.59 -2.90
CA ALA A 272 -8.39 8.69 -2.70
C ALA A 272 -8.00 7.84 -1.50
N VAL A 273 -6.98 6.99 -1.66
CA VAL A 273 -6.43 6.16 -0.60
C VAL A 273 -4.96 6.49 -0.38
N PRO A 274 -4.48 6.55 0.86
CA PRO A 274 -3.07 6.77 1.12
C PRO A 274 -2.25 5.52 0.73
N PRO A 275 -0.99 5.67 0.32
CA PRO A 275 -0.12 4.53 -0.03
C PRO A 275 0.05 3.50 1.11
N SER A 276 -0.10 3.93 2.37
CA SER A 276 0.00 3.05 3.54
C SER A 276 -1.20 2.14 3.75
N ARG A 277 -2.31 2.34 3.02
CA ARG A 277 -3.53 1.52 3.17
C ARG A 277 -3.33 0.18 2.47
N ARG A 278 -3.43 -0.91 3.24
CA ARG A 278 -3.43 -2.28 2.70
C ARG A 278 -4.50 -2.44 1.63
N ALA A 279 -4.11 -3.12 0.57
CA ALA A 279 -4.91 -3.22 -0.63
C ALA A 279 -5.96 -4.30 -0.50
N GLY A 280 -5.77 -5.37 0.28
CA GLY A 280 -6.85 -6.35 0.46
C GLY A 280 -7.22 -7.05 -0.85
N HIS A 281 -6.22 -7.42 -1.65
CA HIS A 281 -6.44 -8.13 -2.91
C HIS A 281 -6.94 -9.55 -2.64
N ARG A 282 -7.90 -10.00 -3.45
CA ARG A 282 -8.49 -11.34 -3.33
C ARG A 282 -7.87 -12.28 -4.36
N VAL A 283 -7.11 -13.27 -3.88
CA VAL A 283 -6.42 -14.26 -4.72
C VAL A 283 -7.05 -15.62 -4.56
N HIS A 284 -7.42 -16.23 -5.68
CA HIS A 284 -7.87 -17.61 -5.76
C HIS A 284 -6.81 -18.44 -6.49
N LEU A 285 -6.66 -19.69 -6.06
CA LEU A 285 -5.87 -20.69 -6.75
C LEU A 285 -6.81 -21.75 -7.31
N LYS A 286 -6.91 -21.84 -8.63
CA LYS A 286 -7.78 -22.78 -9.34
C LYS A 286 -9.25 -22.71 -8.86
N GLY A 287 -9.71 -21.49 -8.56
CA GLY A 287 -11.06 -21.19 -8.07
C GLY A 287 -11.27 -21.28 -6.56
N MET A 288 -10.30 -21.79 -5.79
CA MET A 288 -10.35 -21.79 -4.32
C MET A 288 -9.77 -20.49 -3.77
N LEU A 289 -10.48 -19.80 -2.88
CA LEU A 289 -9.93 -18.61 -2.24
C LEU A 289 -8.72 -18.98 -1.35
N LEU A 290 -7.59 -18.34 -1.62
CA LEU A 290 -6.38 -18.44 -0.80
C LEU A 290 -6.37 -17.35 0.28
N SER A 291 -6.49 -16.10 -0.16
CA SER A 291 -6.35 -14.93 0.70
C SER A 291 -7.19 -13.78 0.17
N ASP A 292 -7.79 -13.02 1.08
CA ASP A 292 -8.46 -11.75 0.83
C ASP A 292 -7.58 -10.55 1.18
N GLN A 293 -6.31 -10.77 1.56
CA GLN A 293 -5.33 -9.76 1.94
C GLN A 293 -3.97 -9.97 1.25
N ALA A 294 -3.97 -10.28 -0.04
CA ALA A 294 -2.76 -10.52 -0.81
C ALA A 294 -2.08 -9.21 -1.27
N ASP A 295 -1.61 -8.39 -0.33
CA ASP A 295 -1.04 -7.06 -0.62
C ASP A 295 0.21 -7.11 -1.52
N GLU A 296 0.93 -8.23 -1.53
CA GLU A 296 2.16 -8.49 -2.30
C GLU A 296 1.93 -8.81 -3.80
N LEU A 297 0.65 -8.92 -4.20
CA LEU A 297 0.27 -9.31 -5.56
C LEU A 297 0.52 -8.19 -6.59
N LEU A 298 0.31 -6.93 -6.21
CA LEU A 298 0.47 -5.79 -7.09
C LEU A 298 1.72 -4.96 -6.73
N PRO A 299 2.25 -4.17 -7.67
CA PRO A 299 3.27 -3.19 -7.34
C PRO A 299 2.78 -2.16 -6.32
N GLU A 300 3.69 -1.63 -5.50
CA GLU A 300 3.34 -0.70 -4.41
C GLU A 300 2.59 0.56 -4.89
N TRP A 301 2.86 1.02 -6.11
CA TRP A 301 2.21 2.19 -6.70
C TRP A 301 0.74 1.95 -7.09
N ALA A 302 0.31 0.69 -7.24
CA ALA A 302 -1.03 0.32 -7.71
C ALA A 302 -2.07 0.28 -6.59
N PHE A 303 -1.84 1.00 -5.48
CA PHE A 303 -2.70 1.01 -4.30
C PHE A 303 -4.13 1.54 -4.55
N PHE A 304 -4.36 2.21 -5.69
CA PHE A 304 -5.65 2.74 -6.14
C PHE A 304 -6.60 1.67 -6.72
N VAL A 305 -6.15 0.42 -6.86
CA VAL A 305 -7.01 -0.68 -7.32
C VAL A 305 -7.25 -1.74 -6.24
N ARG A 306 -8.31 -2.51 -6.42
CA ARG A 306 -8.62 -3.75 -5.70
C ARG A 306 -8.85 -4.83 -6.72
N CYS A 307 -8.15 -5.97 -6.63
CA CYS A 307 -8.30 -7.02 -7.63
C CYS A 307 -8.87 -8.30 -7.05
N VAL A 308 -9.60 -9.02 -7.91
CA VAL A 308 -9.98 -10.41 -7.72
C VAL A 308 -9.33 -11.18 -8.85
N VAL A 309 -8.44 -12.11 -8.50
CA VAL A 309 -7.71 -12.93 -9.47
C VAL A 309 -7.89 -14.41 -9.17
N ASP A 310 -7.91 -15.23 -10.22
CA ASP A 310 -7.77 -16.67 -10.19
C ASP A 310 -6.47 -17.04 -10.92
N ALA A 311 -5.54 -17.67 -10.19
CA ALA A 311 -4.22 -18.01 -10.67
C ALA A 311 -4.01 -19.53 -10.68
N GLU A 312 -3.35 -20.03 -11.73
CA GLU A 312 -3.06 -21.46 -11.88
C GLU A 312 -1.67 -21.86 -11.38
N ARG A 313 -0.71 -20.92 -11.45
CA ARG A 313 0.73 -21.20 -11.22
C ARG A 313 1.29 -20.62 -9.92
N LEU A 314 0.57 -19.71 -9.27
CA LEU A 314 1.00 -19.12 -8.00
C LEU A 314 1.03 -20.18 -6.89
N ARG A 315 1.96 -20.02 -5.95
CA ARG A 315 2.21 -20.98 -4.89
C ARG A 315 1.78 -20.41 -3.54
N PRO A 316 0.99 -21.16 -2.75
CA PRO A 316 0.63 -20.75 -1.41
C PRO A 316 1.74 -21.07 -0.39
N THR A 317 1.73 -20.37 0.74
CA THR A 317 2.51 -20.77 1.92
C THR A 317 1.97 -22.04 2.57
N ALA A 318 2.70 -22.57 3.56
CA ALA A 318 2.28 -23.72 4.36
C ALA A 318 0.89 -23.58 4.99
N SER A 319 0.56 -22.39 5.51
CA SER A 319 -0.75 -22.09 6.11
C SER A 319 -1.87 -21.98 5.08
N ARG A 320 -1.53 -21.85 3.79
CA ARG A 320 -2.44 -21.50 2.70
C ARG A 320 -3.20 -20.20 2.98
N GLU A 321 -2.55 -19.21 3.57
CA GLU A 321 -3.16 -17.90 3.87
C GLU A 321 -2.42 -16.72 3.19
N ALA A 322 -1.24 -16.99 2.64
CA ALA A 322 -0.41 -16.02 1.93
C ALA A 322 0.22 -16.69 0.69
N LEU A 323 0.81 -15.87 -0.19
CA LEU A 323 1.56 -16.36 -1.32
C LEU A 323 3.02 -16.59 -0.90
N TYR A 324 3.65 -17.57 -1.52
CA TYR A 324 5.08 -17.79 -1.34
C TYR A 324 5.84 -16.77 -2.20
N ALA A 325 6.78 -16.04 -1.59
CA ALA A 325 7.59 -15.06 -2.29
C ALA A 325 8.64 -15.75 -3.16
N ASP A 326 8.33 -15.93 -4.45
CA ASP A 326 9.21 -16.52 -5.46
C ASP A 326 9.26 -15.69 -6.77
N GLU A 327 10.05 -16.17 -7.73
CA GLU A 327 10.16 -15.56 -9.07
C GLU A 327 8.83 -15.57 -9.83
N THR A 328 7.95 -16.55 -9.57
CA THR A 328 6.63 -16.64 -10.20
C THR A 328 5.73 -15.50 -9.74
N LEU A 329 5.68 -15.23 -8.43
CA LEU A 329 4.95 -14.10 -7.87
C LEU A 329 5.51 -12.78 -8.39
N ALA A 330 6.83 -12.64 -8.47
CA ALA A 330 7.47 -11.45 -9.04
C ALA A 330 7.05 -11.23 -10.50
N ALA A 331 7.10 -12.26 -11.34
CA ALA A 331 6.69 -12.17 -12.75
C ALA A 331 5.19 -11.85 -12.91
N VAL A 332 4.32 -12.42 -12.06
CA VAL A 332 2.88 -12.11 -12.03
C VAL A 332 2.66 -10.65 -11.65
N ARG A 333 3.34 -10.16 -10.61
CA ARG A 333 3.25 -8.77 -10.15
C ARG A 333 3.65 -7.77 -11.24
N GLU A 334 4.75 -8.04 -11.95
CA GLU A 334 5.19 -7.23 -13.08
C GLU A 334 4.17 -7.23 -14.23
N ALA A 335 3.63 -8.40 -14.59
CA ALA A 335 2.63 -8.52 -15.65
C ALA A 335 1.32 -7.79 -15.30
N LEU A 336 0.88 -7.85 -14.03
CA LEU A 336 -0.27 -7.11 -13.54
C LEU A 336 -0.01 -5.59 -13.55
N GLY A 337 1.18 -5.17 -13.10
CA GLY A 337 1.61 -3.78 -13.13
C GLY A 337 1.61 -3.21 -14.55
N LEU A 338 2.15 -3.96 -15.51
CA LEU A 338 2.11 -3.61 -16.94
C LEU A 338 0.67 -3.44 -17.43
N ARG A 339 -0.22 -4.38 -17.11
CA ARG A 339 -1.62 -4.32 -17.55
C ARG A 339 -2.38 -3.11 -16.99
N ILE A 340 -2.16 -2.77 -15.72
CA ILE A 340 -2.75 -1.60 -15.07
C ILE A 340 -2.19 -0.31 -15.69
N ARG A 341 -0.88 -0.27 -15.98
CA ARG A 341 -0.26 0.85 -16.69
C ARG A 341 -0.87 1.02 -18.07
N ASP A 342 -1.00 -0.06 -18.84
CA ASP A 342 -1.57 -0.02 -20.19
C ASP A 342 -2.99 0.54 -20.18
N TRP A 343 -3.82 0.16 -19.20
CA TRP A 343 -5.13 0.76 -18.99
C TRP A 343 -5.05 2.27 -18.77
N LEU A 344 -4.19 2.72 -17.84
CA LEU A 344 -4.01 4.15 -17.57
C LEU A 344 -3.55 4.91 -18.81
N THR A 345 -2.61 4.34 -19.57
CA THR A 345 -2.13 4.97 -20.80
C THR A 345 -3.19 5.04 -21.89
N GLY A 346 -4.03 4.02 -22.01
CA GLY A 346 -5.13 3.96 -22.95
C GLY A 346 -6.20 5.01 -22.70
N LEU A 347 -6.47 5.37 -21.43
CA LEU A 347 -7.48 6.37 -21.07
C LEU A 347 -7.25 7.72 -21.74
N SER A 348 -5.99 8.13 -21.92
CA SER A 348 -5.64 9.41 -22.55
C SER A 348 -6.20 9.54 -23.98
N ALA A 349 -6.30 8.42 -24.71
CA ALA A 349 -6.82 8.36 -26.06
C ALA A 349 -8.30 7.96 -26.11
N SER A 350 -8.75 7.08 -25.21
CA SER A 350 -10.09 6.47 -25.28
C SER A 350 -11.17 7.23 -24.50
N ASP A 351 -10.85 7.77 -23.32
CA ASP A 351 -11.80 8.46 -22.45
C ASP A 351 -11.10 9.51 -21.56
N PRO A 352 -10.85 10.73 -22.10
CA PRO A 352 -10.24 11.82 -21.35
C PRO A 352 -11.08 12.26 -20.14
N GLY A 353 -12.41 12.06 -20.18
CA GLY A 353 -13.30 12.41 -19.07
C GLY A 353 -13.11 11.48 -17.87
N LEU A 354 -12.96 10.17 -18.12
CA LEU A 354 -12.59 9.20 -17.09
C LEU A 354 -11.17 9.45 -16.57
N LEU A 355 -10.21 9.77 -17.45
CA LEU A 355 -8.86 10.14 -17.02
C LEU A 355 -8.90 11.34 -16.05
N HIS A 356 -9.65 12.38 -16.37
CA HIS A 356 -9.77 13.55 -15.49
C HIS A 356 -10.39 13.19 -14.12
N ARG A 357 -11.47 12.41 -14.10
CA ARG A 357 -12.07 11.92 -12.84
C ARG A 357 -11.09 11.06 -12.04
N PHE A 358 -10.35 10.19 -12.72
CA PHE A 358 -9.34 9.33 -12.11
C PHE A 358 -8.22 10.18 -11.47
N LEU A 359 -7.67 11.15 -12.19
CA LEU A 359 -6.60 12.02 -11.69
C LEU A 359 -7.05 12.92 -10.54
N ALA A 360 -8.29 13.44 -10.59
CA ALA A 360 -8.84 14.22 -9.49
C ALA A 360 -8.81 13.45 -8.15
N VAL A 361 -8.98 12.13 -8.20
CA VAL A 361 -8.98 11.26 -7.02
C VAL A 361 -7.60 10.67 -6.72
N HIS A 362 -6.88 10.21 -7.74
CA HIS A 362 -5.71 9.34 -7.61
C HIS A 362 -4.39 9.95 -8.08
N HIS A 363 -4.32 11.29 -8.22
CA HIS A 363 -3.08 11.97 -8.65
C HIS A 363 -1.84 11.56 -7.85
N LEU A 364 -1.96 11.23 -6.55
CA LEU A 364 -0.82 10.79 -5.75
C LEU A 364 -0.26 9.43 -6.20
N ALA A 365 -1.14 8.47 -6.51
CA ALA A 365 -0.73 7.16 -7.02
C ALA A 365 -0.04 7.29 -8.38
N VAL A 366 -0.63 8.14 -9.21
CA VAL A 366 -0.11 8.50 -10.51
C VAL A 366 1.27 9.15 -10.40
N LYS A 367 1.44 10.11 -9.48
CA LYS A 367 2.73 10.74 -9.16
C LYS A 367 3.75 9.71 -8.69
N SER A 368 3.37 8.76 -7.84
CA SER A 368 4.23 7.66 -7.39
C SER A 368 4.74 6.79 -8.55
N LEU A 369 3.82 6.37 -9.43
CA LEU A 369 4.17 5.57 -10.61
C LEU A 369 5.05 6.37 -11.59
N ALA A 370 4.68 7.62 -11.85
CA ALA A 370 5.40 8.48 -12.80
C ALA A 370 6.86 8.73 -12.38
N ARG A 371 7.23 8.59 -11.10
CA ARG A 371 8.63 8.68 -10.62
C ARG A 371 9.57 7.64 -11.22
N HIS A 372 9.05 6.52 -11.71
CA HIS A 372 9.86 5.41 -12.20
C HIS A 372 9.60 5.10 -13.68
N ASP A 373 8.73 5.85 -14.35
CA ASP A 373 8.32 5.61 -15.73
C ASP A 373 8.30 6.91 -16.54
N ASP A 374 9.33 7.12 -17.37
CA ASP A 374 9.48 8.29 -18.25
C ASP A 374 8.29 8.46 -19.22
N GLN A 375 7.79 7.37 -19.79
CA GLN A 375 6.73 7.41 -20.80
C GLN A 375 5.43 7.86 -20.16
N LEU A 376 5.12 7.31 -18.99
CA LEU A 376 3.95 7.71 -18.24
C LEU A 376 4.08 9.15 -17.75
N LEU A 377 5.24 9.55 -17.23
CA LEU A 377 5.47 10.93 -16.81
C LEU A 377 5.19 11.90 -17.97
N ARG A 378 5.75 11.66 -19.16
CA ARG A 378 5.48 12.48 -20.37
C ARG A 378 3.99 12.60 -20.68
N MET A 379 3.24 11.51 -20.56
CA MET A 379 1.81 11.47 -20.86
C MET A 379 0.96 12.24 -19.85
N LEU A 380 1.39 12.25 -18.59
CA LEU A 380 0.64 12.83 -17.48
C LEU A 380 1.00 14.28 -17.21
N LEU A 381 2.16 14.76 -17.70
CA LEU A 381 2.58 16.15 -17.57
C LEU A 381 1.48 17.18 -17.92
N PRO A 382 0.64 16.98 -18.98
CA PRO A 382 -0.44 17.90 -19.31
C PRO A 382 -1.64 17.88 -18.35
N TRP A 383 -1.64 16.99 -17.36
CA TRP A 383 -2.79 16.73 -16.50
C TRP A 383 -2.49 16.83 -15.01
N LEU A 384 -1.22 16.68 -14.60
CA LEU A 384 -0.83 16.73 -13.20
C LEU A 384 -0.73 18.19 -12.73
N PRO A 385 -1.57 18.64 -11.78
CA PRO A 385 -1.48 19.97 -11.22
C PRO A 385 -0.36 20.05 -10.17
N PHE A 386 0.31 21.19 -10.16
CA PHE A 386 1.33 21.57 -9.19
C PHE A 386 1.05 22.98 -8.69
N GLU A 387 1.31 23.21 -7.40
CA GLU A 387 1.29 24.55 -6.84
C GLU A 387 2.54 25.30 -7.29
N THR A 388 2.35 26.41 -8.02
CA THR A 388 3.44 27.18 -8.63
C THR A 388 3.23 28.69 -8.42
N THR A 389 4.22 29.49 -8.79
CA THR A 389 4.12 30.97 -8.81
C THR A 389 3.02 31.49 -9.74
N ASP A 390 2.61 30.69 -10.73
CA ASP A 390 1.54 31.02 -11.68
C ASP A 390 0.18 30.48 -11.21
N GLY A 391 0.11 30.00 -9.96
CA GLY A 391 -1.04 29.33 -9.38
C GLY A 391 -0.97 27.81 -9.52
N ASN A 392 -2.13 27.17 -9.45
CA ASN A 392 -2.23 25.71 -9.57
C ASN A 392 -2.40 25.32 -11.04
N VAL A 393 -1.29 25.06 -11.72
CA VAL A 393 -1.22 24.75 -13.16
C VAL A 393 -0.51 23.43 -13.39
N THR A 394 -0.55 22.93 -14.62
CA THR A 394 0.16 21.69 -14.96
C THR A 394 1.65 21.94 -15.15
N LEU A 395 2.50 20.95 -14.87
CA LEU A 395 3.95 21.10 -15.10
C LEU A 395 4.26 21.39 -16.57
N ASP A 396 3.49 20.82 -17.51
CA ASP A 396 3.74 21.08 -18.93
C ASP A 396 3.42 22.52 -19.34
N GLU A 397 2.32 23.07 -18.81
CA GLU A 397 1.98 24.49 -18.99
C GLU A 397 3.04 25.39 -18.37
N PHE A 398 3.42 25.09 -17.12
CA PHE A 398 4.42 25.87 -16.39
C PHE A 398 5.79 25.86 -17.08
N ALA A 399 6.24 24.71 -17.56
CA ALA A 399 7.53 24.55 -18.25
C ALA A 399 7.57 25.15 -19.67
N ARG A 400 6.42 25.53 -20.23
CA ARG A 400 6.38 26.37 -21.45
C ARG A 400 6.58 27.83 -21.13
N ALA A 401 6.06 28.31 -20.00
CA ALA A 401 6.21 29.69 -19.55
C ALA A 401 7.60 29.96 -18.93
N HIS A 402 8.17 28.97 -18.23
CA HIS A 402 9.41 29.08 -17.48
C HIS A 402 10.44 28.03 -17.94
N PRO A 403 11.46 28.42 -18.75
CA PRO A 403 12.53 27.50 -19.16
C PRO A 403 13.43 27.05 -18.00
N VAL A 404 13.54 27.88 -16.97
CA VAL A 404 14.25 27.59 -15.72
C VAL A 404 13.20 27.48 -14.62
N ILE A 405 13.10 26.30 -14.01
CA ILE A 405 12.16 26.00 -12.94
C ILE A 405 12.95 25.82 -11.65
N LEU A 406 12.58 26.59 -10.65
CA LEU A 406 13.12 26.49 -9.31
C LEU A 406 12.15 25.70 -8.43
N VAL A 407 12.66 24.87 -7.54
CA VAL A 407 11.84 23.98 -6.71
C VAL A 407 12.14 24.23 -5.24
N THR A 408 11.11 24.51 -4.45
CA THR A 408 11.24 24.58 -2.98
C THR A 408 11.19 23.19 -2.37
N ARG A 409 11.74 23.02 -1.18
CA ARG A 409 11.77 21.73 -0.48
C ARG A 409 10.55 21.51 0.38
N THR A 410 9.96 22.59 0.89
CA THR A 410 8.79 22.55 1.77
C THR A 410 7.68 23.48 1.30
N VAL A 411 6.47 23.21 1.78
CA VAL A 411 5.28 24.03 1.50
C VAL A 411 5.41 25.40 2.17
N GLU A 412 6.03 25.44 3.35
CA GLU A 412 6.33 26.65 4.11
C GLU A 412 7.29 27.56 3.35
N GLU A 413 8.40 27.00 2.85
CA GLU A 413 9.37 27.72 2.01
C GLU A 413 8.68 28.29 0.76
N PHE A 414 7.87 27.48 0.07
CA PHE A 414 7.11 27.92 -1.11
C PHE A 414 6.23 29.13 -0.82
N ARG A 415 5.38 29.05 0.22
CA ARG A 415 4.44 30.13 0.56
C ARG A 415 5.13 31.46 0.86
N GLN A 416 6.35 31.40 1.37
CA GLN A 416 7.13 32.59 1.70
C GLN A 416 7.72 33.25 0.45
N VAL A 417 8.26 32.45 -0.47
CA VAL A 417 9.00 32.95 -1.64
C VAL A 417 8.10 33.23 -2.84
N ALA A 418 6.99 32.50 -2.99
CA ALA A 418 6.15 32.54 -4.18
C ALA A 418 5.63 33.95 -4.56
N PRO A 419 5.15 34.80 -3.62
CA PRO A 419 4.68 36.15 -3.98
C PRO A 419 5.79 37.05 -4.55
N ILE A 420 7.02 36.85 -4.10
CA ILE A 420 8.18 37.66 -4.47
C ILE A 420 8.80 37.12 -5.77
N ALA A 421 8.97 35.80 -5.83
CA ALA A 421 9.46 35.10 -7.02
C ALA A 421 8.53 35.34 -8.23
N GLY A 422 7.21 35.21 -8.05
CA GLY A 422 6.24 35.48 -9.11
C GLY A 422 6.29 36.93 -9.60
N ALA A 423 6.49 37.90 -8.69
CA ALA A 423 6.64 39.31 -9.07
C ALA A 423 7.98 39.60 -9.78
N ALA A 424 9.03 38.82 -9.48
CA ALA A 424 10.31 38.86 -10.18
C ALA A 424 10.32 38.05 -11.49
N GLY A 425 9.20 37.41 -11.85
CA GLY A 425 9.09 36.56 -13.04
C GLY A 425 9.83 35.22 -12.93
N LEU A 426 10.16 34.78 -11.72
CA LEU A 426 10.80 33.49 -11.46
C LEU A 426 9.76 32.37 -11.41
N GLY A 427 9.97 31.34 -12.23
CA GLY A 427 9.16 30.12 -12.18
C GLY A 427 9.54 29.24 -11.00
N VAL A 428 8.76 29.29 -9.91
CA VAL A 428 8.95 28.42 -8.74
C VAL A 428 7.81 27.41 -8.60
N VAL A 429 8.15 26.15 -8.33
CA VAL A 429 7.21 25.06 -8.01
C VAL A 429 7.35 24.67 -6.54
N ASN A 430 6.22 24.38 -5.89
CA ASN A 430 6.20 23.81 -4.54
C ASN A 430 6.60 22.33 -4.57
N GLY A 431 7.82 22.02 -4.13
CA GLY A 431 8.29 20.64 -4.00
C GLY A 431 7.99 19.99 -2.65
N GLY A 432 7.28 20.67 -1.74
CA GLY A 432 6.97 20.18 -0.40
C GLY A 432 5.90 19.10 -0.33
N TYR A 433 5.16 18.86 -1.43
CA TYR A 433 4.20 17.77 -1.52
C TYR A 433 4.86 16.43 -1.87
N THR A 434 4.20 15.34 -1.48
CA THR A 434 4.71 13.99 -1.72
C THR A 434 4.95 13.74 -3.20
N TYR A 435 6.17 13.36 -3.55
CA TYR A 435 6.66 13.09 -4.92
C TYR A 435 6.87 14.31 -5.82
N ASP A 436 6.36 15.50 -5.46
CA ASP A 436 6.37 16.65 -6.37
C ASP A 436 7.79 17.06 -6.74
N ARG A 437 8.68 17.23 -5.75
CA ARG A 437 10.09 17.56 -5.98
C ARG A 437 10.79 16.56 -6.91
N ASP A 438 10.62 15.27 -6.63
CA ASP A 438 11.26 14.20 -7.43
C ASP A 438 10.75 14.20 -8.88
N LEU A 439 9.46 14.49 -9.09
CA LEU A 439 8.87 14.59 -10.42
C LEU A 439 9.36 15.82 -11.18
N VAL A 440 9.44 16.99 -10.52
CA VAL A 440 9.94 18.20 -11.19
C VAL A 440 11.40 18.01 -11.59
N HIS A 441 12.24 17.43 -10.73
CA HIS A 441 13.67 17.18 -11.05
C HIS A 441 13.90 16.24 -12.23
N ARG A 442 12.93 15.39 -12.57
CA ARG A 442 13.00 14.53 -13.75
C ARG A 442 12.52 15.20 -15.05
N LEU A 443 11.93 16.38 -14.96
CA LEU A 443 11.43 17.12 -16.13
C LEU A 443 12.50 17.34 -17.23
N PRO A 444 13.78 17.65 -16.92
CA PRO A 444 14.83 17.78 -17.94
C PRO A 444 15.10 16.49 -18.73
N GLU A 445 14.85 15.31 -18.15
CA GLU A 445 15.05 14.00 -18.79
C GLU A 445 14.03 13.74 -19.90
N ILE A 446 12.85 14.35 -19.76
CA ILE A 446 11.69 14.10 -20.62
C ILE A 446 11.31 15.29 -21.51
N ARG A 447 11.74 16.50 -21.15
CA ARG A 447 11.44 17.74 -21.85
C ARG A 447 12.73 18.52 -22.11
N THR A 448 13.16 18.54 -23.37
CA THR A 448 14.34 19.27 -23.80
C THR A 448 14.16 20.78 -23.63
N GLY A 449 15.20 21.47 -23.16
CA GLY A 449 15.20 22.93 -22.99
C GLY A 449 14.64 23.41 -21.64
N THR A 450 14.24 22.50 -20.76
CA THR A 450 13.88 22.82 -19.37
C THR A 450 15.06 22.54 -18.44
N THR A 451 15.38 23.50 -17.59
CA THR A 451 16.37 23.36 -16.52
C THR A 451 15.65 23.38 -15.18
N VAL A 452 15.99 22.47 -14.28
CA VAL A 452 15.41 22.40 -12.94
C VAL A 452 16.53 22.50 -11.91
N ALA A 453 16.30 23.32 -10.88
CA ALA A 453 17.21 23.44 -9.74
C ALA A 453 16.41 23.62 -8.44
N ASP A 454 16.97 23.16 -7.32
CA ASP A 454 16.43 23.55 -6.02
C ASP A 454 16.60 25.08 -5.84
N LEU A 455 15.62 25.71 -5.21
CA LEU A 455 15.69 27.13 -4.89
C LEU A 455 16.80 27.39 -3.88
N ASP A 456 17.80 28.16 -4.30
CA ASP A 456 18.84 28.70 -3.41
C ASP A 456 18.43 30.12 -2.99
N PRO A 457 18.48 30.46 -1.68
CA PRO A 457 18.42 31.84 -1.18
C PRO A 457 19.20 32.85 -2.03
N ALA A 458 20.41 32.51 -2.44
CA ALA A 458 21.24 33.41 -3.24
C ALA A 458 20.61 33.71 -4.60
N THR A 459 19.95 32.73 -5.22
CA THR A 459 19.26 32.88 -6.50
C THR A 459 18.10 33.85 -6.39
N VAL A 460 17.31 33.79 -5.31
CA VAL A 460 16.21 34.74 -5.09
C VAL A 460 16.78 36.15 -4.97
N THR A 461 17.73 36.36 -4.05
CA THR A 461 18.33 37.69 -3.80
C THR A 461 19.02 38.28 -5.03
N ALA A 462 19.64 37.45 -5.88
CA ALA A 462 20.31 37.89 -7.10
C ALA A 462 19.33 38.41 -8.17
N HIS A 463 18.08 37.95 -8.15
CA HIS A 463 17.03 38.43 -9.06
C HIS A 463 16.27 39.64 -8.52
N LEU A 464 16.53 40.07 -7.28
CA LEU A 464 15.94 41.28 -6.73
C LEU A 464 16.77 42.48 -7.15
N ASP A 465 16.09 43.58 -7.48
CA ASP A 465 16.74 44.81 -7.91
C ASP A 465 17.61 45.40 -6.78
N ASN A 466 18.80 45.87 -7.16
CA ASN A 466 19.66 46.64 -6.25
C ASN A 466 19.06 48.02 -6.02
N VAL A 467 19.30 48.57 -4.84
CA VAL A 467 18.95 49.97 -4.55
C VAL A 467 20.02 50.88 -5.15
N ASP A 468 19.66 52.12 -5.50
CA ASP A 468 20.64 53.07 -5.99
C ASP A 468 21.74 53.38 -4.93
N PRO A 469 22.98 53.70 -5.36
CA PRO A 469 24.09 53.88 -4.42
C PRO A 469 23.90 54.99 -3.39
N ALA A 470 23.13 56.05 -3.71
CA ALA A 470 22.91 57.15 -2.79
C ALA A 470 21.98 56.73 -1.64
N THR A 471 20.95 55.94 -1.96
CA THR A 471 20.04 55.36 -0.97
C THR A 471 20.74 54.31 -0.11
N GLU A 472 21.59 53.46 -0.70
CA GLU A 472 22.37 52.48 0.06
C GLU A 472 23.32 53.17 1.06
N LEU A 473 23.99 54.24 0.64
CA LEU A 473 24.82 55.06 1.51
C LEU A 473 24.01 55.73 2.63
N ALA A 474 22.82 56.26 2.32
CA ALA A 474 21.96 56.88 3.32
C ALA A 474 21.52 55.89 4.42
N ALA A 475 21.27 54.64 4.02
CA ALA A 475 20.88 53.53 4.90
C ALA A 475 22.06 52.83 5.61
N ALA A 476 23.31 53.19 5.31
CA ALA A 476 24.50 52.47 5.78
C ALA A 476 24.57 52.30 7.31
N ALA A 477 24.23 53.34 8.07
CA ALA A 477 24.21 53.27 9.54
C ALA A 477 23.16 52.27 10.07
N PHE A 478 21.98 52.25 9.46
CA PHE A 478 20.92 51.30 9.83
C PHE A 478 21.31 49.87 9.45
N LEU A 479 21.89 49.66 8.26
CA LEU A 479 22.36 48.35 7.82
C LEU A 479 23.52 47.82 8.68
N ALA A 480 24.41 48.70 9.15
CA ALA A 480 25.47 48.33 10.10
C ALA A 480 24.89 47.83 11.43
N ALA A 481 23.93 48.57 12.00
CA ALA A 481 23.21 48.13 13.19
C ALA A 481 22.48 46.80 12.94
N ALA A 482 21.85 46.64 11.77
CA ALA A 482 21.15 45.42 11.42
C ALA A 482 22.08 44.19 11.37
N ARG A 483 23.27 44.33 10.76
CA ARG A 483 24.28 43.27 10.71
C ARG A 483 24.80 42.90 12.10
N GLU A 484 24.99 43.86 12.98
CA GLU A 484 25.45 43.60 14.36
C GLU A 484 24.40 42.81 15.15
N VAL A 485 23.13 43.20 15.06
CA VAL A 485 22.01 42.53 15.74
C VAL A 485 21.80 41.12 15.20
N LEU A 486 21.75 40.98 13.87
CA LEU A 486 21.41 39.72 13.21
C LEU A 486 22.59 38.74 13.11
N GLY A 487 23.83 39.23 13.24
CA GLY A 487 25.00 38.39 13.39
C GLY A 487 24.90 37.42 14.57
N ARG A 488 24.19 37.79 15.65
CA ARG A 488 23.92 36.92 16.82
C ARG A 488 23.00 35.75 16.50
N PHE A 489 22.25 35.85 15.41
CA PHE A 489 21.30 34.83 14.95
C PHE A 489 21.81 34.05 13.74
N ASP A 490 23.08 34.23 13.36
CA ASP A 490 23.67 33.64 12.15
C ASP A 490 22.92 34.04 10.87
N CYS A 491 22.55 35.33 10.80
CA CYS A 491 21.74 35.90 9.74
C CYS A 491 22.40 37.16 9.13
N ASP A 492 22.63 37.13 7.83
CA ASP A 492 23.12 38.26 7.03
C ASP A 492 21.98 39.19 6.62
N VAL A 493 22.31 40.42 6.23
CA VAL A 493 21.33 41.44 5.86
C VAL A 493 21.63 42.03 4.50
N ALA A 494 20.62 42.06 3.63
CA ALA A 494 20.66 42.72 2.33
C ALA A 494 19.52 43.75 2.21
N LEU A 495 19.77 44.83 1.47
CA LEU A 495 18.74 45.79 1.07
C LEU A 495 18.50 45.67 -0.43
N ARG A 496 17.25 45.44 -0.84
CA ARG A 496 16.83 45.26 -2.24
C ARG A 496 15.49 45.95 -2.49
N THR A 497 15.13 46.14 -3.74
CA THR A 497 13.79 46.57 -4.16
C THR A 497 13.05 45.39 -4.76
N PHE A 498 11.87 45.07 -4.24
CA PHE A 498 11.05 43.98 -4.78
C PHE A 498 9.57 44.14 -4.49
N HIS A 499 8.73 43.51 -5.32
CA HIS A 499 7.30 43.44 -5.13
C HIS A 499 6.89 42.14 -4.38
N PRO A 500 5.77 42.14 -3.65
CA PRO A 500 4.88 43.27 -3.40
C PRO A 500 5.48 44.27 -2.40
N SER A 501 5.23 45.58 -2.59
CA SER A 501 5.72 46.63 -1.68
C SER A 501 5.10 46.56 -0.29
N SER A 502 4.04 45.78 -0.10
CA SER A 502 3.44 45.48 1.21
C SER A 502 4.31 44.57 2.07
N ALA A 503 5.20 43.75 1.48
CA ALA A 503 6.11 42.89 2.22
C ALA A 503 7.34 43.70 2.68
N PRO A 504 7.56 43.88 4.00
CA PRO A 504 8.68 44.70 4.49
C PRO A 504 10.01 43.96 4.45
N ALA A 505 10.02 42.64 4.66
CA ALA A 505 11.24 41.84 4.64
C ALA A 505 10.95 40.40 4.22
N LEU A 506 11.96 39.76 3.64
CA LEU A 506 11.98 38.35 3.28
C LEU A 506 13.14 37.68 4.05
N LEU A 507 12.85 36.61 4.77
CA LEU A 507 13.89 35.82 5.43
C LEU A 507 14.14 34.56 4.61
N LEU A 508 15.29 34.48 3.96
CA LEU A 508 15.72 33.29 3.23
C LEU A 508 16.62 32.45 4.14
N ASP A 509 16.26 31.20 4.40
CA ASP A 509 16.96 30.38 5.39
C ASP A 509 17.20 28.94 4.88
N ASP A 510 18.47 28.57 4.65
CA ASP A 510 18.87 27.21 4.26
C ASP A 510 19.03 26.25 5.47
N ARG A 511 18.53 26.62 6.66
CA ARG A 511 18.63 25.80 7.89
C ARG A 511 18.03 24.40 7.78
N GLU A 512 16.94 24.21 7.03
CA GLU A 512 16.36 22.87 6.85
C GLU A 512 17.26 21.98 5.98
N ALA A 513 17.92 22.54 4.96
CA ALA A 513 18.94 21.80 4.20
C ALA A 513 20.15 21.45 5.05
N ARG A 514 20.53 22.30 6.03
CA ARG A 514 21.57 21.97 7.01
C ARG A 514 21.16 20.78 7.88
N HIS A 515 19.94 20.76 8.41
CA HIS A 515 19.48 19.65 9.24
C HIS A 515 19.31 18.34 8.45
N GLU A 516 18.83 18.39 7.21
CA GLU A 516 18.68 17.20 6.37
C GLU A 516 20.02 16.68 5.86
N ARG A 517 20.97 17.54 5.46
CA ARG A 517 22.36 17.12 5.14
C ARG A 517 23.04 16.51 6.36
N THR A 518 22.84 17.08 7.55
CA THR A 518 23.36 16.51 8.81
C THR A 518 22.71 15.15 9.10
N ARG A 519 21.39 15.01 8.89
CA ARG A 519 20.65 13.75 9.08
C ARG A 519 21.03 12.68 8.06
N THR A 520 21.23 13.05 6.80
CA THR A 520 21.70 12.18 5.71
C THR A 520 23.15 11.75 5.96
N GLN A 521 24.02 12.69 6.37
CA GLN A 521 25.39 12.38 6.81
C GLN A 521 25.41 11.47 8.04
N LEU A 522 24.47 11.63 8.99
CA LEU A 522 24.31 10.74 10.14
C LEU A 522 23.77 9.35 9.75
N ALA A 523 22.97 9.25 8.68
CA ALA A 523 22.51 7.99 8.11
C ALA A 523 23.63 7.26 7.34
N ASP A 524 24.43 8.00 6.57
CA ASP A 524 25.62 7.49 5.87
C ASP A 524 26.78 7.15 6.83
N GLN A 525 26.81 7.75 8.03
CA GLN A 525 27.74 7.41 9.11
C GLN A 525 27.50 6.02 9.73
N ALA A 526 26.43 5.32 9.35
CA ALA A 526 26.28 3.90 9.65
C ALA A 526 27.33 3.03 8.91
N ASP A 527 27.93 3.54 7.82
CA ASP A 527 29.04 2.92 7.08
C ASP A 527 30.37 3.66 7.39
N GLY A 528 30.83 3.49 8.64
CA GLY A 528 31.74 4.39 9.35
C GLY A 528 33.23 4.42 8.96
N LEU A 529 33.60 4.86 7.74
CA LEU A 529 35.00 5.16 7.40
C LEU A 529 35.23 6.43 6.55
N TRP A 530 34.19 7.01 5.94
CA TRP A 530 34.32 8.17 5.04
C TRP A 530 33.97 9.53 5.68
N ALA A 531 33.42 9.52 6.89
CA ALA A 531 32.88 10.70 7.56
C ALA A 531 33.95 11.72 7.99
N ASP A 532 35.11 11.26 8.48
CA ASP A 532 36.18 12.15 8.96
C ASP A 532 36.90 12.91 7.83
N ILE A 533 36.96 12.33 6.63
CA ILE A 533 37.62 12.96 5.49
C ILE A 533 36.70 14.00 4.84
N LEU A 534 35.40 13.72 4.72
CA LEU A 534 34.42 14.67 4.15
C LEU A 534 34.04 15.80 5.12
N GLY A 535 34.11 15.59 6.44
CA GLY A 535 33.93 16.64 7.45
C GLY A 535 34.99 17.75 7.37
N SER A 536 36.14 17.48 6.75
CA SER A 536 37.25 18.43 6.60
C SER A 536 37.15 19.35 5.38
N LEU A 537 36.26 19.04 4.42
CA LEU A 537 35.97 19.86 3.24
C LEU A 537 34.74 20.75 3.49
N GLY A 538 34.81 21.56 4.54
CA GLY A 538 33.76 22.51 4.88
C GLY A 538 33.71 23.67 3.88
N SER A 539 32.85 23.60 2.87
CA SER A 539 32.24 24.83 2.34
C SER A 539 31.36 25.40 3.46
N SER A 540 31.65 26.60 3.97
CA SER A 540 30.83 27.19 5.03
C SER A 540 29.38 27.21 4.56
N ALA A 541 28.48 26.56 5.31
CA ALA A 541 27.07 26.52 4.95
C ALA A 541 26.53 27.96 4.82
N PRO A 542 25.72 28.28 3.80
CA PRO A 542 25.19 29.62 3.62
C PRO A 542 24.39 30.05 4.87
N ARG A 543 24.70 31.25 5.38
CA ARG A 543 24.01 31.85 6.52
C ARG A 543 22.58 32.19 6.11
N ALA A 544 21.66 32.29 7.08
CA ALA A 544 20.34 32.83 6.78
C ALA A 544 20.50 34.27 6.28
N GLN A 545 19.60 34.76 5.43
CA GLN A 545 19.66 36.12 4.92
C GLN A 545 18.31 36.82 5.07
N LEU A 546 18.30 37.94 5.80
CA LEU A 546 17.17 38.85 5.83
C LEU A 546 17.32 39.89 4.73
N VAL A 547 16.43 39.87 3.75
CA VAL A 547 16.35 40.85 2.67
C VAL A 547 15.27 41.88 3.01
N LEU A 548 15.69 43.13 3.23
CA LEU A 548 14.82 44.26 3.50
C LEU A 548 14.30 44.87 2.19
N ASN A 549 12.99 45.14 2.12
CA ASN A 549 12.36 45.69 0.92
C ASN A 549 12.35 47.21 0.92
N HIS A 550 13.21 47.86 0.13
CA HIS A 550 13.22 49.31 0.03
C HIS A 550 11.95 49.91 -0.61
N LEU A 551 11.15 49.14 -1.37
CA LEU A 551 9.86 49.63 -1.87
C LEU A 551 8.81 49.79 -0.75
N ASN A 552 9.02 49.12 0.38
CA ASN A 552 8.12 49.20 1.52
C ASN A 552 8.28 50.52 2.29
N PRO A 553 7.20 51.30 2.51
CA PRO A 553 7.28 52.59 3.21
C PRO A 553 7.81 52.51 4.65
N LEU A 554 7.58 51.40 5.36
CA LEU A 554 8.11 51.19 6.70
C LEU A 554 9.63 51.04 6.67
N VAL A 555 10.15 50.24 5.73
CA VAL A 555 11.60 50.00 5.59
C VAL A 555 12.33 51.29 5.20
N ARG A 556 11.75 52.12 4.32
CA ARG A 556 12.35 53.43 3.99
C ARG A 556 12.47 54.35 5.20
N ARG A 557 11.43 54.39 6.05
CA ARG A 557 11.46 55.16 7.30
C ARG A 557 12.44 54.56 8.30
N ALA A 558 12.49 53.23 8.41
CA ALA A 558 13.42 52.51 9.27
C ALA A 558 14.88 52.79 8.90
N ALA A 559 15.20 52.78 7.60
CA ALA A 559 16.53 53.06 7.08
C ALA A 559 17.04 54.47 7.41
N ALA A 560 16.14 55.42 7.70
CA ALA A 560 16.48 56.78 8.08
C ALA A 560 16.70 56.97 9.60
N ILE A 561 16.44 55.95 10.43
CA ILE A 561 16.60 56.03 11.89
C ILE A 561 18.09 56.22 12.23
N ARG A 562 18.38 57.28 13.00
CA ARG A 562 19.72 57.57 13.52
C ARG A 562 19.91 57.19 14.99
N HIS A 563 18.81 56.99 15.73
CA HIS A 563 18.86 56.59 17.13
C HIS A 563 19.20 55.08 17.27
N PRO A 564 20.35 54.70 17.86
CA PRO A 564 20.84 53.32 17.83
C PRO A 564 19.90 52.28 18.47
N GLU A 565 19.28 52.63 19.60
CA GLU A 565 18.37 51.72 20.31
C GLU A 565 17.08 51.47 19.52
N LEU A 566 16.57 52.52 18.84
CA LEU A 566 15.36 52.42 18.03
C LEU A 566 15.65 51.66 16.73
N ALA A 567 16.82 51.87 16.13
CA ALA A 567 17.28 51.10 14.98
C ALA A 567 17.39 49.61 15.32
N THR A 568 18.02 49.29 16.46
CA THR A 568 18.13 47.91 16.97
C THR A 568 16.77 47.26 17.14
N THR A 569 15.86 47.92 17.87
CA THR A 569 14.52 47.41 18.14
C THR A 569 13.71 47.23 16.84
N THR A 570 13.88 48.15 15.89
CA THR A 570 13.21 48.08 14.58
C THR A 570 13.71 46.90 13.75
N VAL A 571 15.03 46.64 13.73
CA VAL A 571 15.60 45.45 13.05
C VAL A 571 15.09 44.17 13.69
N GLU A 572 15.08 44.10 15.03
CA GLU A 572 14.55 42.93 15.75
C GLU A 572 13.08 42.67 15.41
N ALA A 573 12.26 43.72 15.33
CA ALA A 573 10.85 43.60 14.94
C ALA A 573 10.68 43.14 13.48
N LEU A 574 11.45 43.69 12.54
CA LEU A 574 11.42 43.28 11.13
C LEU A 574 11.86 41.82 10.94
N TYR A 575 12.94 41.42 11.63
CA TYR A 575 13.42 40.04 11.63
C TYR A 575 12.41 39.09 12.28
N GLY A 576 11.85 39.48 13.44
CA GLY A 576 10.82 38.72 14.14
C GLY A 576 9.56 38.54 13.29
N GLN A 577 9.11 39.58 12.59
CA GLN A 577 7.98 39.49 11.66
C GLN A 577 8.30 38.52 10.52
N ALA A 578 9.49 38.61 9.92
CA ALA A 578 9.91 37.70 8.87
C ALA A 578 10.03 36.24 9.37
N LEU A 579 10.50 36.03 10.60
CA LEU A 579 10.50 34.73 11.28
C LEU A 579 9.09 34.16 11.46
N LEU A 580 8.13 34.96 11.90
CA LEU A 580 6.74 34.50 12.05
C LEU A 580 6.13 34.06 10.71
N LEU A 581 6.52 34.71 9.62
CA LEU A 581 6.08 34.34 8.27
C LEU A 581 6.67 33.01 7.81
N THR A 582 7.80 32.54 8.37
CA THR A 582 8.33 31.19 8.08
C THR A 582 7.46 30.06 8.66
N ARG A 583 6.52 30.37 9.58
CA ARG A 583 5.64 29.41 10.28
C ARG A 583 6.36 28.24 10.99
N ARG A 584 7.67 28.35 11.18
CA ARG A 584 8.45 27.36 11.93
C ARG A 584 8.30 27.55 13.44
N PRO A 585 8.54 26.49 14.25
CA PRO A 585 8.68 26.63 15.69
C PRO A 585 9.84 27.58 16.03
N LEU A 586 9.54 28.63 16.81
CA LEU A 586 10.54 29.61 17.24
C LEU A 586 11.39 29.05 18.38
N LYS A 587 12.70 29.33 18.35
CA LYS A 587 13.59 29.06 19.49
C LYS A 587 13.25 29.99 20.64
N ALA A 588 13.57 29.57 21.88
CA ALA A 588 13.37 30.41 23.07
C ALA A 588 14.00 31.82 22.93
N SER A 589 15.18 31.90 22.29
CA SER A 589 15.86 33.17 22.01
C SER A 589 15.12 34.04 20.98
N GLU A 590 14.50 33.43 19.95
CA GLU A 590 13.73 34.14 18.92
C GLU A 590 12.39 34.62 19.50
N SER A 591 11.72 33.81 20.31
CA SER A 591 10.49 34.19 21.03
C SER A 591 10.73 35.34 22.02
N ALA A 592 11.85 35.30 22.75
CA ALA A 592 12.23 36.38 23.67
C ALA A 592 12.52 37.69 22.92
N LEU A 593 13.19 37.61 21.76
CA LEU A 593 13.44 38.76 20.89
C LEU A 593 12.14 39.39 20.38
N LEU A 594 11.20 38.57 19.90
CA LEU A 594 9.90 39.02 19.41
C LEU A 594 9.11 39.76 20.51
N ASN A 595 9.06 39.19 21.71
CA ASN A 595 8.35 39.80 22.83
C ASN A 595 9.01 41.12 23.27
N ARG A 596 10.33 41.13 23.43
CA ARG A 596 11.08 42.33 23.82
C ARG A 596 10.94 43.45 22.80
N SER A 597 11.11 43.16 21.52
CA SER A 597 11.03 44.18 20.45
C SER A 597 9.63 44.76 20.34
N PHE A 598 8.59 43.94 20.48
CA PHE A 598 7.20 44.42 20.50
C PHE A 598 6.90 45.35 21.68
N LEU A 599 7.28 44.95 22.90
CA LEU A 599 7.09 45.78 24.10
C LEU A 599 7.87 47.10 24.01
N ALA A 600 9.13 47.07 23.56
CA ALA A 600 9.95 48.27 23.41
C ALA A 600 9.38 49.26 22.38
N LEU A 601 8.80 48.77 21.27
CA LEU A 601 8.12 49.63 20.30
C LEU A 601 6.83 50.25 20.86
N LEU A 602 6.08 49.50 21.67
CA LEU A 602 4.89 50.02 22.35
C LEU A 602 5.25 51.10 23.37
N ASP A 603 6.26 50.87 24.20
CA ASP A 603 6.75 51.85 25.17
C ASP A 603 7.19 53.14 24.46
N HIS A 604 7.91 53.02 23.35
CA HIS A 604 8.32 54.17 22.55
C HIS A 604 7.13 54.94 21.94
N ALA A 605 6.10 54.22 21.46
CA ALA A 605 4.88 54.83 20.92
C ALA A 605 4.06 55.56 22.00
N MET A 606 4.06 55.04 23.24
CA MET A 606 3.37 55.63 24.39
C MET A 606 4.12 56.85 24.94
N LEU A 607 5.46 56.81 25.01
CA LEU A 607 6.29 57.92 25.48
C LEU A 607 6.38 59.09 24.48
N GLY A 608 6.11 58.86 23.19
CA GLY A 608 6.02 59.91 22.18
C GLY A 608 4.76 60.81 22.26
N HIS A 609 3.84 60.54 23.19
CA HIS A 609 2.58 61.28 23.40
C HIS A 609 2.59 62.09 24.73
N GLU A 610 3.62 62.89 25.01
CA GLU A 610 3.47 63.94 26.03
C GLU A 610 2.52 65.04 25.51
N PRO A 611 1.42 65.37 26.23
CA PRO A 611 0.53 66.45 25.83
C PRO A 611 1.22 67.81 26.03
N THR A 612 1.32 68.59 24.96
CA THR A 612 1.78 69.98 24.98
C THR A 612 1.00 70.80 26.02
N THR A 613 1.74 71.41 26.95
CA THR A 613 1.29 72.35 27.97
C THR A 613 0.37 73.47 27.42
N PRO A 614 -0.68 73.89 28.14
CA PRO A 614 -1.52 75.02 27.73
C PRO A 614 -0.80 76.34 27.99
N HIS A 615 -0.79 77.21 26.98
CA HIS A 615 -0.41 78.61 27.10
C HIS A 615 -1.26 79.31 28.16
N ARG A 616 -0.61 79.99 29.12
CA ARG A 616 -1.19 81.11 29.86
C ARG A 616 -1.19 82.34 28.95
N GLU A 617 -2.36 82.92 28.71
CA GLU A 617 -2.50 84.30 28.28
C GLU A 617 -2.57 85.24 29.51
N PRO A 618 -2.17 86.51 29.37
CA PRO A 618 -2.11 87.49 30.47
C PRO A 618 -3.48 87.99 30.95
#